data_AF-S6A936-F1
#
_entry.id   AF-S6A936-F1
#
_cell.length_a   1.000
_cell.length_b   1.000
_cell.length_c   1.000
_cell.angle_alpha   90.00
_cell.angle_beta   90.00
_cell.angle_gamma   90.00
#
_symmetry.space_group_name_H-M   'P 1'
#
loop_
_entity.id
_entity.type
_entity.pdbx_description
1 polymer ?
#
loop_
_entity_poly.entity_id
_entity_poly.type
_entity_poly.pdbx_seq_one_letter_code
_entity_poly.pdbx_strand_id
1 'polypeptide(L)'
;MEEIIGFRIWLDKNTDIIKKYNKLSMLCENFSNEGFSVAVLEEYLLCIIITGVTIYFRIYIVWIGAFIAFSLHLLIHIIQSIIIKRYIPALVTSIMLLPINIFLINKAAHTCGYSPIDIVISSMLCVIAMLLNLMFVHKLMKKVMERVKNNKQKI
;
A
#
# COMPACT_ATOMS: atom_id res chain seq x y z
N MET A 1 6.43 -6.86 0.26
CA MET A 1 7.70 -7.62 0.08
C MET A 1 7.86 -8.16 -1.33
N GLU A 2 6.85 -8.83 -1.89
CA GLU A 2 6.77 -9.19 -3.33
C GLU A 2 6.95 -7.97 -4.24
N GLU A 3 6.28 -6.87 -3.93
CA GLU A 3 6.43 -5.59 -4.61
C GLU A 3 7.88 -5.13 -4.69
N ILE A 4 8.59 -5.05 -3.56
CA ILE A 4 9.97 -4.55 -3.50
C ILE A 4 10.89 -5.37 -4.41
N ILE A 5 10.73 -6.69 -4.41
CA ILE A 5 11.59 -7.60 -5.16
C ILE A 5 11.21 -7.61 -6.65
N GLY A 6 9.91 -7.67 -6.95
CA GLY A 6 9.42 -7.99 -8.28
C GLY A 6 9.14 -6.77 -9.15
N PHE A 7 8.81 -5.61 -8.57
CA PHE A 7 8.24 -4.50 -9.35
C PHE A 7 9.21 -3.95 -10.40
N ARG A 8 10.50 -3.82 -10.06
CA ARG A 8 11.53 -3.41 -11.03
C ARG A 8 11.69 -4.41 -12.18
N ILE A 9 11.84 -5.69 -11.84
CA ILE A 9 12.01 -6.77 -12.82
C ILE A 9 10.79 -6.84 -13.74
N TRP A 10 9.60 -6.61 -13.18
CA TRP A 10 8.36 -6.58 -13.93
C TRP A 10 8.31 -5.40 -14.90
N LEU A 11 8.69 -4.19 -14.46
CA LEU A 11 8.74 -3.03 -15.34
C LEU A 11 9.67 -3.27 -16.53
N ASP A 12 10.87 -3.79 -16.27
CA ASP A 12 11.87 -4.05 -17.32
C ASP A 12 11.40 -5.10 -18.34
N LYS A 13 10.56 -6.07 -17.92
CA LYS A 13 10.01 -7.13 -18.79
C LYS A 13 8.73 -6.75 -19.54
N ASN A 14 8.01 -5.71 -19.09
CA ASN A 14 6.68 -5.36 -19.60
C ASN A 14 6.65 -3.97 -20.27
N THR A 15 7.72 -3.64 -21.00
CA THR A 15 7.89 -2.32 -21.67
C THR A 15 6.79 -2.00 -22.68
N ASP A 16 6.16 -3.02 -23.26
CA ASP A 16 5.02 -2.88 -24.18
C ASP A 16 3.77 -2.32 -23.48
N ILE A 17 3.49 -2.74 -22.25
CA ILE A 17 2.39 -2.22 -21.43
C ILE A 17 2.71 -0.81 -20.94
N ILE A 18 3.96 -0.57 -20.54
CA ILE A 18 4.41 0.74 -20.07
C ILE A 18 4.20 1.81 -21.15
N LYS A 19 4.52 1.49 -22.41
CA LYS A 19 4.28 2.38 -23.56
C LYS A 19 2.79 2.59 -23.85
N LYS A 20 1.95 1.57 -23.58
CA LYS A 20 0.50 1.65 -23.78
C LYS A 20 -0.19 2.55 -22.73
N TYR A 21 0.31 2.58 -21.50
CA TYR A 21 -0.26 3.37 -20.41
C TYR A 21 0.69 4.49 -20.00
N ASN A 22 0.46 5.70 -20.51
CA ASN A 22 1.32 6.88 -20.30
C ASN A 22 1.67 7.14 -18.81
N LYS A 23 0.74 6.86 -17.90
CA LYS A 23 0.95 6.99 -16.44
C LYS A 23 1.97 5.99 -15.87
N LEU A 24 2.05 4.77 -16.43
CA LEU A 24 3.05 3.76 -16.08
C LEU A 24 4.43 4.13 -16.66
N SER A 25 4.48 4.73 -17.84
CA SER A 25 5.73 5.25 -18.45
C SER A 25 6.40 6.28 -17.55
N MET A 26 5.64 7.28 -17.10
CA MET A 26 6.14 8.31 -16.19
C MET A 26 6.59 7.74 -14.84
N LEU A 27 5.93 6.66 -14.39
CA LEU A 27 6.27 5.95 -13.15
C LEU A 27 7.58 5.17 -13.30
N CYS A 28 7.82 4.55 -14.46
CA CYS A 28 9.02 3.80 -14.79
C CYS A 28 10.27 4.70 -14.90
N GLU A 29 10.16 5.87 -15.53
CA GLU A 29 11.28 6.82 -15.67
C GLU A 29 11.75 7.38 -14.31
N ASN A 30 10.81 7.51 -13.37
CA ASN A 30 11.07 8.02 -12.02
C ASN A 30 11.14 6.90 -10.97
N PHE A 31 11.33 5.64 -11.39
CA PHE A 31 11.34 4.51 -10.48
C PHE A 31 12.74 4.24 -9.92
N SER A 32 12.88 4.33 -8.60
CA SER A 32 14.06 3.93 -7.84
C SER A 32 13.65 2.84 -6.85
N ASN A 33 14.43 1.75 -6.81
CA ASN A 33 14.21 0.64 -5.87
C ASN A 33 14.32 1.15 -4.43
N GLU A 34 15.23 2.08 -4.18
CA GLU A 34 15.45 2.70 -2.86
C GLU A 34 14.22 3.51 -2.45
N GLY A 35 13.72 4.40 -3.31
CA GLY A 35 12.52 5.19 -3.04
C GLY A 35 11.29 4.31 -2.80
N PHE A 36 11.06 3.33 -3.67
CA PHE A 36 9.92 2.41 -3.55
C PHE A 36 10.01 1.53 -2.29
N SER A 37 11.20 1.07 -1.91
CA SER A 37 11.38 0.33 -0.66
C SER A 37 11.06 1.18 0.57
N VAL A 38 11.40 2.48 0.55
CA VAL A 38 11.02 3.42 1.63
C VAL A 38 9.50 3.56 1.72
N ALA A 39 8.80 3.61 0.59
CA ALA A 39 7.34 3.69 0.58
C ALA A 39 6.69 2.46 1.21
N VAL A 40 7.08 1.26 0.78
CA VAL A 40 6.56 0.01 1.33
C VAL A 40 6.92 -0.15 2.82
N LEU A 41 8.13 0.29 3.22
CA LEU A 41 8.53 0.27 4.62
C LEU A 41 7.68 1.22 5.47
N GLU A 42 7.37 2.40 4.96
CA GLU A 42 6.54 3.40 5.64
C GLU A 42 5.13 2.85 5.91
N GLU A 43 4.48 2.28 4.90
CA GLU A 43 3.15 1.68 5.05
C GLU A 43 3.15 0.51 6.05
N TYR A 44 4.20 -0.32 6.01
CA TYR A 44 4.37 -1.40 6.98
C TYR A 44 4.54 -0.89 8.42
N LEU A 45 5.34 0.15 8.62
CA LEU A 45 5.53 0.77 9.93
C LEU A 45 4.24 1.42 10.43
N LEU A 46 3.47 2.06 9.56
CA LEU A 46 2.15 2.59 9.93
C LEU A 46 1.21 1.50 10.43
N CYS A 47 1.15 0.34 9.76
CA CYS A 47 0.36 -0.79 10.21
C CYS A 47 0.77 -1.27 11.63
N ILE A 48 2.08 -1.34 11.89
CA ILE A 48 2.61 -1.70 13.22
C ILE A 48 2.24 -0.64 14.27
N ILE A 49 2.46 0.64 13.96
CA ILE A 49 2.19 1.76 14.88
C ILE A 49 0.69 1.81 15.21
N ILE A 50 -0.19 1.76 14.21
CA ILE A 50 -1.64 1.75 14.42
C ILE A 50 -2.03 0.55 15.29
N THR A 51 -1.47 -0.63 15.03
CA THR A 51 -1.74 -1.83 15.86
C THR A 51 -1.27 -1.63 17.31
N GLY A 52 -0.04 -1.14 17.51
CA GLY A 52 0.50 -0.89 18.86
C GLY A 52 -0.29 0.17 19.64
N VAL A 53 -0.60 1.29 19.00
CA VAL A 53 -1.38 2.40 19.57
C VAL A 53 -2.79 1.93 19.94
N THR A 54 -3.47 1.22 19.05
CA THR A 54 -4.85 0.77 19.30
C THR A 54 -4.93 -0.29 20.40
N ILE A 55 -3.93 -1.15 20.54
CA ILE A 55 -3.80 -2.07 21.68
C ILE A 55 -3.54 -1.30 22.98
N TYR A 56 -2.61 -0.34 22.97
CA TYR A 56 -2.22 0.42 24.16
C TYR A 56 -3.39 1.26 24.72
N PHE A 57 -4.08 2.00 23.85
CA PHE A 57 -5.21 2.84 24.24
C PHE A 57 -6.56 2.09 24.27
N ARG A 58 -6.59 0.82 23.85
CA ARG A 58 -7.81 -0.01 23.70
C ARG A 58 -8.87 0.59 22.77
N ILE A 59 -8.43 1.29 21.73
CA ILE A 59 -9.31 1.93 20.72
C ILE A 59 -9.30 1.09 19.45
N TYR A 60 -10.01 -0.05 19.45
CA TYR A 60 -9.98 -1.01 18.35
C TYR A 60 -10.75 -0.56 17.11
N ILE A 61 -11.65 0.43 17.23
CA ILE A 61 -12.42 0.94 16.09
C ILE A 61 -11.53 1.59 15.01
N VAL A 62 -10.42 2.23 15.42
CA VAL A 62 -9.44 2.82 14.48
C VAL A 62 -8.67 1.71 13.78
N TRP A 63 -8.34 0.63 14.49
CA TRP A 63 -7.69 -0.54 13.91
C TRP A 63 -8.57 -1.17 12.83
N ILE A 64 -9.86 -1.39 13.13
CA ILE A 64 -10.83 -1.92 12.17
C ILE A 64 -10.91 -1.02 10.92
N GLY A 65 -11.06 0.29 11.10
CA GLY A 65 -11.13 1.24 9.99
C GLY A 65 -9.87 1.25 9.12
N ALA A 66 -8.69 1.23 9.75
CA ALA A 66 -7.41 1.20 9.06
C ALA A 66 -7.21 -0.09 8.25
N PHE A 67 -7.57 -1.25 8.81
CA PHE A 67 -7.43 -2.52 8.12
C PHE A 67 -8.51 -2.74 7.04
N ILE A 68 -9.67 -2.06 7.12
CA ILE A 68 -10.62 -1.96 6.00
C ILE A 68 -10.01 -1.12 4.87
N ALA A 69 -9.41 0.03 5.17
CA ALA A 69 -8.71 0.85 4.18
C ALA A 69 -7.56 0.06 3.50
N PHE A 70 -6.80 -0.68 4.29
CA PHE A 70 -5.77 -1.60 3.79
C PHE A 70 -6.35 -2.70 2.90
N SER A 71 -7.50 -3.29 3.23
CA SER A 71 -8.18 -4.28 2.36
C SER A 71 -8.55 -3.69 1.01
N LEU A 72 -9.06 -2.45 0.98
CA LEU A 72 -9.37 -1.76 -0.27
C LEU A 72 -8.11 -1.53 -1.10
N HIS A 73 -6.98 -1.19 -0.46
CA HIS A 73 -5.69 -1.06 -1.12
C HIS A 73 -5.24 -2.39 -1.77
N LEU A 74 -5.31 -3.52 -1.05
CA LEU A 74 -5.04 -4.86 -1.63
C LEU A 74 -5.96 -5.18 -2.82
N LEU A 75 -7.25 -4.81 -2.71
CA LEU A 75 -8.21 -5.01 -3.79
C LEU A 75 -7.84 -4.21 -5.05
N ILE A 76 -7.32 -2.99 -4.89
CA ILE A 76 -6.81 -2.19 -6.01
C ILE A 76 -5.68 -2.94 -6.75
N HIS A 77 -4.73 -3.57 -6.05
CA HIS A 77 -3.67 -4.36 -6.69
C HIS A 77 -4.22 -5.55 -7.48
N ILE A 78 -5.21 -6.24 -6.93
CA ILE A 78 -5.89 -7.34 -7.62
C ILE A 78 -6.58 -6.82 -8.89
N ILE A 79 -7.36 -5.75 -8.78
CA ILE A 79 -8.06 -5.14 -9.93
C ILE A 79 -7.06 -4.66 -11.00
N GLN A 80 -5.96 -4.03 -10.60
CA GLN A 80 -4.91 -3.59 -11.51
C GLN A 80 -4.36 -4.77 -12.33
N SER A 81 -4.10 -5.92 -11.68
CA SER A 81 -3.62 -7.12 -12.36
C SER A 81 -4.62 -7.67 -13.39
N ILE A 82 -5.92 -7.61 -13.08
CA ILE A 82 -6.99 -8.05 -13.96
C ILE A 82 -7.12 -7.13 -15.18
N ILE A 83 -7.10 -5.81 -14.96
CA ILE A 83 -7.18 -4.81 -16.05
C ILE A 83 -5.98 -4.91 -16.98
N ILE A 84 -4.78 -5.03 -16.42
CA ILE A 84 -3.54 -5.15 -17.20
C ILE A 84 -3.44 -6.55 -17.85
N LYS A 85 -4.24 -7.52 -17.40
CA LYS A 85 -4.22 -8.93 -17.84
C LYS A 85 -2.84 -9.57 -17.73
N ARG A 86 -2.02 -9.09 -16.80
CA ARG A 86 -0.73 -9.66 -16.47
C ARG A 86 -0.56 -9.69 -14.95
N TYR A 87 0.25 -10.64 -14.51
CA TYR A 87 0.75 -10.68 -13.14
C TYR A 87 1.40 -9.33 -12.79
N ILE A 88 1.07 -8.75 -11.64
CA ILE A 88 1.74 -7.56 -11.09
C ILE A 88 2.36 -7.97 -9.76
N PRO A 89 3.64 -7.65 -9.50
CA PRO A 89 4.25 -7.85 -8.19
C PRO A 89 3.46 -7.06 -7.14
N ALA A 90 2.68 -7.78 -6.33
CA ALA A 90 1.70 -7.35 -5.31
C ALA A 90 0.54 -8.35 -5.28
N LEU A 91 0.32 -9.08 -6.38
CA LEU A 91 -0.86 -9.91 -6.58
C LEU A 91 -0.90 -11.11 -5.64
N VAL A 92 0.20 -11.85 -5.48
CA VAL A 92 0.21 -13.05 -4.61
C VAL A 92 -0.03 -12.65 -3.18
N THR A 93 0.71 -11.64 -2.71
CA THR A 93 0.59 -11.08 -1.37
C THR A 93 -0.82 -10.54 -1.11
N SER A 94 -1.43 -9.85 -2.08
CA SER A 94 -2.81 -9.38 -1.98
C SER A 94 -3.83 -10.51 -1.87
N ILE A 95 -3.72 -11.54 -2.71
CA ILE A 95 -4.64 -12.69 -2.70
C ILE A 95 -4.53 -13.47 -1.39
N MET A 96 -3.32 -13.65 -0.85
CA MET A 96 -3.13 -14.36 0.41
C MET A 96 -3.58 -13.54 1.62
N LEU A 97 -3.29 -12.24 1.64
CA LEU A 97 -3.48 -11.40 2.82
C LEU A 97 -4.92 -10.90 2.95
N LEU A 98 -5.62 -10.64 1.83
CA LEU A 98 -7.00 -10.17 1.83
C LEU A 98 -7.96 -11.07 2.63
N PRO A 99 -8.04 -12.41 2.43
CA PRO A 99 -8.96 -13.25 3.18
C PRO A 99 -8.60 -13.32 4.67
N ILE A 100 -7.31 -13.35 5.01
CA ILE A 100 -6.84 -13.32 6.40
C ILE A 100 -7.27 -12.02 7.06
N ASN A 101 -7.10 -10.89 6.38
CA ASN A 101 -7.46 -9.59 6.90
C ASN A 101 -8.97 -9.44 7.12
N ILE A 102 -9.79 -9.85 6.14
CA ILE A 102 -11.25 -9.84 6.25
C ILE A 102 -11.71 -10.68 7.44
N PHE A 103 -11.11 -11.87 7.64
CA PHE A 103 -11.41 -12.71 8.80
C PHE A 103 -11.10 -12.01 10.13
N LEU A 104 -9.93 -11.37 10.24
CA LEU A 104 -9.52 -10.65 11.45
C LEU A 104 -10.43 -9.44 11.73
N ILE A 105 -10.77 -8.66 10.70
CA ILE A 105 -11.69 -7.52 10.80
C ILE A 105 -13.05 -8.00 11.31
N ASN A 106 -13.61 -9.07 10.73
CA ASN A 106 -14.90 -9.60 11.14
C ASN A 106 -14.88 -10.08 12.60
N LYS A 107 -13.83 -10.81 13.00
CA LYS A 107 -13.65 -11.27 14.38
C LYS A 107 -13.53 -10.10 15.35
N ALA A 108 -12.74 -9.08 15.02
CA ALA A 108 -12.55 -7.89 15.84
C ALA A 108 -13.85 -7.08 15.98
N ALA A 109 -14.57 -6.86 14.89
CA ALA A 109 -15.85 -6.15 14.88
C ALA A 109 -16.89 -6.85 15.77
N HIS A 110 -17.02 -8.17 15.64
CA HIS A 110 -17.95 -8.96 16.45
C HIS A 110 -17.54 -9.00 17.93
N THR A 111 -16.25 -9.14 18.23
CA THR A 111 -15.77 -9.23 19.63
C THR A 111 -15.92 -7.89 20.37
N CYS A 112 -15.73 -6.78 19.68
CA CYS A 112 -15.82 -5.44 20.28
C CYS A 112 -17.25 -4.88 20.29
N GLY A 113 -18.20 -5.50 19.59
CA GLY A 113 -19.60 -5.09 19.58
C GLY A 113 -19.84 -3.71 18.94
N TYR A 114 -18.99 -3.27 18.02
CA TYR A 114 -19.16 -1.97 17.36
C TYR A 114 -20.32 -1.98 16.37
N SER A 115 -21.04 -0.87 16.30
CA SER A 115 -22.10 -0.68 15.30
C SER A 115 -21.50 -0.64 13.89
N PRO A 116 -22.19 -1.17 12.87
CA PRO A 116 -21.77 -1.03 11.47
C PRO A 116 -21.57 0.43 11.05
N ILE A 117 -22.36 1.36 11.61
CA ILE A 117 -22.24 2.80 11.31
C ILE A 117 -20.90 3.36 11.80
N ASP A 118 -20.48 3.01 13.02
CA ASP A 118 -19.20 3.45 13.58
C ASP A 118 -18.02 2.92 12.76
N ILE A 119 -18.13 1.66 12.32
CA ILE A 119 -17.14 1.01 11.45
C ILE A 119 -17.05 1.76 10.12
N VAL A 120 -18.17 2.12 9.50
CA VAL A 120 -18.20 2.86 8.24
C VAL A 120 -17.56 4.24 8.41
N ILE A 121 -17.93 5.00 9.45
CA ILE A 121 -17.37 6.33 9.72
C ILE A 121 -15.85 6.24 9.94
N SER A 122 -15.41 5.31 10.80
CA SER A 122 -14.00 5.07 11.08
C SER A 122 -13.22 4.69 9.81
N SER A 123 -13.80 3.81 8.98
CA SER A 123 -13.19 3.39 7.72
C SER A 123 -13.05 4.54 6.74
N MET A 124 -14.07 5.41 6.60
CA MET A 124 -13.99 6.58 5.73
C MET A 124 -12.87 7.53 6.17
N LEU A 125 -12.76 7.80 7.48
CA LEU A 125 -11.68 8.63 8.02
C LEU A 125 -10.30 8.00 7.75
N CYS A 126 -10.17 6.68 7.95
CA CYS A 126 -8.92 5.97 7.69
C CYS A 126 -8.55 5.91 6.21
N VAL A 127 -9.53 5.79 5.30
CA VAL A 127 -9.29 5.87 3.85
C VAL A 127 -8.77 7.25 3.47
N ILE A 128 -9.38 8.33 3.99
CA ILE A 128 -8.89 9.69 3.74
C ILE A 128 -7.46 9.85 4.26
N ALA A 129 -7.19 9.38 5.48
CA ALA A 129 -5.84 9.41 6.05
C ALA A 129 -4.83 8.62 5.21
N MET A 130 -5.20 7.44 4.73
CA MET A 130 -4.37 6.61 3.85
C MET A 130 -4.08 7.31 2.52
N LEU A 131 -5.06 7.97 1.91
CA LEU A 131 -4.85 8.72 0.67
C LEU A 131 -3.89 9.90 0.87
N LEU A 132 -4.04 10.63 1.98
CA LEU A 132 -3.11 11.70 2.36
C LEU A 132 -1.70 11.16 2.61
N ASN A 133 -1.61 10.00 3.27
CA ASN A 133 -0.34 9.33 3.51
C ASN A 133 0.33 8.91 2.20
N LEU A 134 -0.42 8.28 1.29
CA LEU A 134 0.08 7.92 -0.04
C LEU A 134 0.63 9.15 -0.77
N MET A 135 -0.07 10.28 -0.74
CA MET A 135 0.42 11.53 -1.34
C MET A 135 1.74 12.01 -0.70
N PHE A 136 1.88 11.87 0.63
CA PHE A 136 3.10 12.20 1.35
C PHE A 136 4.25 11.26 0.98
N VAL A 137 4.01 9.96 0.97
CA VAL A 137 4.99 8.92 0.62
C VAL A 137 5.51 9.11 -0.79
N HIS A 138 4.64 9.42 -1.77
CA HIS A 138 5.08 9.71 -3.14
C HIS A 138 6.03 10.92 -3.21
N LYS A 139 5.83 11.95 -2.37
CA LYS A 139 6.77 13.08 -2.27
C LYS A 139 8.09 12.64 -1.64
N LEU A 140 8.03 11.80 -0.60
CA LEU A 140 9.22 11.26 0.06
C LEU A 140 10.05 10.40 -0.92
N MET A 141 9.40 9.52 -1.69
CA MET A 141 10.03 8.70 -2.73
C MET A 141 10.82 9.54 -3.72
N LYS A 142 10.22 10.63 -4.24
CA LYS A 142 10.89 11.55 -5.17
C LYS A 142 12.14 12.18 -4.55
N LYS A 143 12.03 12.63 -3.30
CA LYS A 143 13.17 13.23 -2.56
C LYS A 143 14.30 12.22 -2.31
N VAL A 144 13.96 10.98 -1.98
CA VAL A 144 14.95 9.90 -1.81
C VAL A 144 15.64 9.60 -3.14
N MET A 145 14.88 9.51 -4.23
CA MET A 145 15.41 9.28 -5.57
C MET A 145 16.41 10.37 -5.99
N GLU A 146 16.05 11.65 -5.81
CA GLU A 146 16.93 12.79 -6.11
C GLU A 146 18.24 12.71 -5.32
N ARG A 147 18.15 12.37 -4.03
CA ARG A 147 19.33 12.24 -3.16
C ARG A 147 20.23 11.08 -3.59
N VAL A 148 19.66 9.93 -3.95
CA VAL A 148 20.43 8.77 -4.44
C VAL A 148 21.13 9.11 -5.76
N LYS A 149 20.45 9.81 -6.69
CA LYS A 149 21.04 10.24 -7.97
C LYS A 149 22.22 11.19 -7.77
N ASN A 150 22.07 12.18 -6.88
CA ASN A 150 23.13 13.14 -6.56
C ASN A 150 24.35 12.47 -5.90
N ASN A 151 24.15 11.43 -5.10
CA ASN A 151 25.25 10.69 -4.48
C ASN A 151 26.00 9.82 -5.48
N LYS A 152 25.32 9.23 -6.47
CA LYS A 152 25.96 8.44 -7.54
C LYS A 152 26.80 9.30 -8.50
N GLN A 153 26.49 10.59 -8.64
CA GLN A 153 27.29 11.52 -9.46
C GLN A 153 28.55 12.06 -8.76
N LYS A 154 28.70 11.82 -7.45
CA LYS A 154 29.84 12.27 -6.65
C LYS A 154 30.94 11.22 -6.47
N ILE A 155 30.71 10.01 -6.97
CA ILE A 155 31.63 8.85 -6.93
C ILE A 155 32.15 8.63 -8.34
#